data_AF-A0A6J4M2B7-F1
#
_entry.id   AF-A0A6J4M2B7-F1
#
_cell.length_a   1.000
_cell.length_b   1.000
_cell.length_c   1.000
_cell.angle_alpha   90.00
_cell.angle_beta   90.00
_cell.angle_gamma   90.00
#
_symmetry.space_group_name_H-M   'P 1'
#
loop_
_entity.id
_entity.type
_entity.pdbx_description
1 polymer ?
#
loop_
_entity_poly.entity_id
_entity_poly.type
_entity_poly.pdbx_seq_one_letter_code
_entity_poly.pdbx_strand_id
1 'polypeptide(L)'
;QCSGETSLCLDLEGHGREDLFSDLDVSRTVGWFTTLFPVRLNAPDKADWGTLLQSVKAQLRQIPDHGIGYGLLRYLHSGEATVALRHRPSATLRFNYLGQLDRGLQATDLFKLATESPGVERSLRNLRPYLLDVSGFVAEGQLHLQWTYSRAIHETATIQTLVDVFLGSLRSLLKTESEPRALINSVTLPESISIDTIEDLAAEVSLDPRISPGSAQPTSLTEPQAILITGATGFLGASLVAELLQQTSATLYCLIRARDQVAARQRLQQNLEFYQLWHSGQSDRLIPIVGDLAQPYLGLSPEKFHHLAATVDVIYHNGAFINLVYPYTALKAANVLGTQEILRLACQTQVKPVHLVSTLSVVATAGRTGECWIQEEDSLDSGGLPATGYAQTKWVAEQLARISQSRGLPVSIYRAGRISGHSQTGICN
;
A
#
# COMPACT_ATOMS: atom_id res chain seq x y z
N GLN A 1 -25.79 -12.07 13.98
CA GLN A 1 -25.88 -13.26 13.09
C GLN A 1 -26.49 -12.81 11.78
N CYS A 2 -25.81 -13.02 10.65
CA CYS A 2 -26.32 -12.60 9.33
C CYS A 2 -27.06 -13.71 8.58
N SER A 3 -26.85 -14.99 8.94
CA SER A 3 -27.45 -16.15 8.28
C SER A 3 -28.67 -16.74 9.00
N GLY A 4 -28.94 -16.34 10.25
CA GLY A 4 -29.97 -16.97 11.09
C GLY A 4 -29.66 -18.40 11.53
N GLU A 5 -28.52 -18.96 11.11
CA GLU A 5 -28.09 -20.32 11.46
C GLU A 5 -27.23 -20.33 12.73
N THR A 6 -27.37 -21.40 13.52
CA THR A 6 -26.56 -21.65 14.72
C THR A 6 -25.24 -22.36 14.42
N SER A 7 -24.97 -22.69 13.15
CA SER A 7 -23.70 -23.27 12.73
C SER A 7 -23.20 -22.66 11.41
N LEU A 8 -21.89 -22.55 11.25
CA LEU A 8 -21.22 -22.07 10.05
C LEU A 8 -20.18 -23.10 9.60
N CYS A 9 -20.30 -23.56 8.35
CA CYS A 9 -19.26 -24.35 7.70
C CYS A 9 -18.36 -23.43 6.86
N LEU A 10 -17.06 -23.52 7.07
CA LEU A 10 -16.06 -22.82 6.28
C LEU A 10 -14.80 -23.66 6.12
N ASP A 11 -14.05 -23.45 5.05
CA ASP A 11 -12.72 -24.01 4.92
C ASP A 11 -11.71 -23.10 5.63
N LEU A 12 -10.97 -23.65 6.58
CA LEU A 12 -9.86 -22.96 7.21
C LEU A 12 -8.58 -23.26 6.47
N GLU A 13 -7.81 -22.20 6.24
CA GLU A 13 -6.45 -22.32 5.74
C GLU A 13 -5.43 -22.04 6.85
N GLY A 14 -4.47 -22.96 6.99
CA GLY A 14 -3.31 -22.84 7.87
C GLY A 14 -2.00 -22.78 7.09
N HIS A 15 -0.91 -22.44 7.81
CA HIS A 15 0.44 -22.22 7.26
C HIS A 15 1.09 -23.49 6.69
N GLY A 16 0.68 -24.68 7.12
CA GLY A 16 1.19 -25.96 6.61
C GLY A 16 2.67 -26.27 6.90
N ARG A 17 3.43 -25.33 7.49
CA ARG A 17 4.78 -25.52 8.03
C ARG A 17 4.72 -25.70 9.55
N GLU A 18 4.01 -26.75 9.96
CA GLU A 18 3.86 -27.11 11.36
C GLU A 18 5.00 -28.08 11.75
N ASP A 19 5.50 -27.98 12.99
CA ASP A 19 6.50 -28.90 13.56
C ASP A 19 5.85 -30.26 13.90
N LEU A 20 5.45 -31.00 12.86
CA LEU A 20 4.69 -32.25 13.00
C LEU A 20 5.56 -33.47 13.22
N PHE A 21 6.82 -33.43 12.76
CA PHE A 21 7.76 -34.54 12.85
C PHE A 21 9.10 -34.02 13.34
N SER A 22 9.63 -34.61 14.41
CA SER A 22 10.89 -34.19 15.04
C SER A 22 12.12 -34.37 14.15
N ASP A 23 12.01 -35.18 13.11
CA ASP A 23 13.07 -35.54 12.15
C ASP A 23 12.93 -34.84 10.79
N LEU A 24 11.90 -34.00 10.60
CA LEU A 24 11.65 -33.32 9.32
C LEU A 24 11.77 -31.80 9.46
N ASP A 25 12.88 -31.25 8.96
CA ASP A 25 13.09 -29.80 8.83
C ASP A 25 12.66 -29.30 7.43
N VAL A 26 11.53 -28.61 7.38
CA VAL A 26 11.01 -27.97 6.15
C VAL A 26 11.44 -26.51 6.00
N SER A 27 12.24 -25.96 6.91
CA SER A 27 12.67 -24.55 6.88
C SER A 27 13.40 -24.19 5.58
N ARG A 28 14.12 -25.14 5.01
CA ARG A 28 14.89 -24.99 3.76
C ARG A 28 14.12 -25.35 2.50
N THR A 29 12.87 -25.82 2.61
CA THR A 29 12.07 -26.17 1.44
C THR A 29 11.47 -24.92 0.83
N VAL A 30 11.64 -24.72 -0.47
CA VAL A 30 11.07 -23.59 -1.21
C VAL A 30 9.64 -23.95 -1.64
N GLY A 31 8.69 -23.07 -1.35
CA GLY A 31 7.28 -23.24 -1.74
C GLY A 31 6.29 -22.83 -0.66
N TRP A 32 5.05 -22.61 -1.09
CA TRP A 32 3.90 -22.37 -0.21
C TRP A 32 3.32 -23.70 0.25
N PHE A 33 3.36 -23.94 1.55
CA PHE A 33 2.69 -25.07 2.17
C PHE A 33 1.38 -24.55 2.73
N THR A 34 0.35 -25.38 2.70
CA THR A 34 -0.92 -25.01 3.30
C THR A 34 -1.68 -26.25 3.73
N THR A 35 -2.32 -26.16 4.89
CA THR A 35 -3.38 -27.07 5.27
C THR A 35 -4.72 -26.40 4.97
N LEU A 36 -5.57 -27.10 4.24
CA LEU A 36 -6.90 -26.62 3.88
C LEU A 36 -7.92 -27.69 4.24
N PHE A 37 -8.82 -27.37 5.16
CA PHE A 37 -9.77 -28.32 5.68
C PHE A 37 -11.08 -27.66 6.17
N PRO A 38 -12.22 -28.36 6.04
CA PRO A 38 -13.51 -27.84 6.46
C PRO A 38 -13.63 -27.86 7.98
N VAL A 39 -14.21 -26.80 8.52
CA VAL A 39 -14.60 -26.68 9.92
C VAL A 39 -16.05 -26.26 10.01
N ARG A 40 -16.79 -26.95 10.87
CA ARG A 40 -18.13 -26.55 11.27
C ARG A 40 -18.07 -25.93 12.66
N LEU A 41 -18.26 -24.62 12.73
CA LEU A 41 -18.35 -23.87 13.97
C LEU A 41 -19.80 -23.76 14.41
N ASN A 42 -20.08 -24.11 15.65
CA ASN A 42 -21.40 -23.97 16.25
C ASN A 42 -21.40 -22.78 17.21
N ALA A 43 -22.36 -21.87 17.04
CA ALA A 43 -22.60 -20.77 17.95
C ALA A 43 -23.57 -21.23 19.05
N PRO A 44 -23.25 -21.07 20.35
CA PRO A 44 -24.19 -21.39 21.41
C PRO A 44 -25.40 -20.45 21.36
N ASP A 45 -26.59 -20.98 21.66
CA ASP A 45 -27.83 -20.21 21.63
C ASP A 45 -27.75 -19.01 22.58
N LYS A 46 -28.07 -17.81 22.04
CA LYS A 46 -28.11 -16.54 22.78
C LYS A 46 -26.81 -16.22 23.56
N ALA A 47 -25.66 -16.72 23.10
CA ALA A 47 -24.37 -16.42 23.70
C ALA A 47 -23.99 -14.95 23.53
N ASP A 48 -23.39 -14.38 24.58
CA ASP A 48 -22.65 -13.13 24.44
C ASP A 48 -21.34 -13.35 23.66
N TRP A 49 -20.68 -12.26 23.30
CA TRP A 49 -19.46 -12.28 22.51
C TRP A 49 -18.31 -13.05 23.18
N GLY A 50 -18.17 -12.94 24.50
CA GLY A 50 -17.14 -13.66 25.26
C GLY A 50 -17.34 -15.17 25.22
N THR A 51 -18.58 -15.61 25.48
CA THR A 51 -18.97 -17.03 25.45
C THR A 51 -18.84 -17.61 24.06
N LEU A 52 -19.25 -16.87 23.03
CA LEU A 52 -19.10 -17.28 21.64
C LEU A 52 -17.61 -17.45 21.27
N LEU A 53 -16.77 -16.48 21.62
CA LEU A 53 -15.33 -16.53 21.35
C LEU A 53 -14.66 -17.72 22.05
N GLN A 54 -15.00 -17.96 23.32
CA GLN A 54 -14.48 -19.11 24.07
C GLN A 54 -14.93 -20.43 23.44
N SER A 55 -16.19 -20.54 23.03
CA SER A 55 -16.72 -21.73 22.36
C SER A 55 -16.02 -21.99 21.03
N VAL A 56 -15.83 -20.96 20.19
CA VAL A 56 -15.10 -21.08 18.92
C VAL A 56 -13.64 -21.47 19.17
N LYS A 57 -12.94 -20.84 20.14
CA LYS A 57 -11.57 -21.22 20.52
C LYS A 57 -11.49 -22.68 20.97
N ALA A 58 -12.47 -23.16 21.75
CA ALA A 58 -12.51 -24.54 22.21
C ALA A 58 -12.72 -25.53 21.04
N GLN A 59 -13.64 -25.22 20.13
CA GLN A 59 -13.89 -26.04 18.93
C GLN A 59 -12.65 -26.09 18.03
N LEU A 60 -11.97 -24.96 17.82
CA LEU A 60 -10.76 -24.94 17.00
C LEU A 60 -9.59 -25.72 17.64
N ARG A 61 -9.47 -25.71 18.97
CA ARG A 61 -8.44 -26.50 19.69
C ARG A 61 -8.66 -28.01 19.61
N GLN A 62 -9.87 -28.47 19.30
CA GLN A 62 -10.16 -29.89 19.13
C GLN A 62 -9.68 -30.44 17.78
N ILE A 63 -9.27 -29.56 16.86
CA ILE A 63 -8.76 -29.98 15.56
C ILE A 63 -7.36 -30.60 15.77
N PRO A 64 -7.19 -31.91 15.49
CA PRO A 64 -5.90 -32.56 15.64
C PRO A 64 -4.92 -32.06 14.58
N ASP A 65 -3.66 -31.91 14.96
CA ASP A 65 -2.52 -31.66 14.07
C ASP A 65 -2.78 -30.56 13.03
N HIS A 66 -3.47 -29.49 13.46
CA HIS A 66 -3.80 -28.33 12.63
C HIS A 66 -4.50 -28.69 11.30
N GLY A 67 -5.25 -29.79 11.30
CA GLY A 67 -6.09 -30.25 10.19
C GLY A 67 -5.36 -30.94 9.04
N ILE A 68 -4.04 -31.22 9.17
CA ILE A 68 -3.27 -31.86 8.10
C ILE A 68 -3.84 -33.23 7.70
N GLY A 69 -4.37 -33.97 8.66
CA GLY A 69 -4.96 -35.30 8.44
C GLY A 69 -6.09 -35.30 7.41
N TYR A 70 -6.83 -34.19 7.25
CA TYR A 70 -7.89 -34.08 6.25
C TYR A 70 -7.36 -34.23 4.83
N GLY A 71 -6.29 -33.51 4.49
CA GLY A 71 -5.66 -33.57 3.16
C GLY A 71 -5.11 -34.96 2.87
N LEU A 72 -4.47 -35.58 3.87
CA LEU A 72 -3.96 -36.95 3.77
C LEU A 72 -5.09 -37.94 3.47
N LEU A 73 -6.20 -37.88 4.21
CA LEU A 73 -7.35 -38.75 4.02
C LEU A 73 -8.08 -38.50 2.69
N ARG A 74 -8.22 -37.24 2.26
CA ARG A 74 -8.95 -36.89 1.03
C ARG A 74 -8.17 -37.18 -0.24
N TYR A 75 -6.86 -36.95 -0.22
CA TYR A 75 -6.03 -36.98 -1.43
C TYR A 75 -5.08 -38.16 -1.52
N LEU A 76 -4.50 -38.62 -0.40
CA LEU A 76 -3.40 -39.60 -0.41
C LEU A 76 -3.79 -40.99 0.11
N HIS A 77 -4.81 -41.10 0.94
CA HIS A 77 -5.32 -42.38 1.42
C HIS A 77 -6.14 -43.10 0.33
N SER A 78 -6.06 -44.42 0.28
CA SER A 78 -6.92 -45.28 -0.52
C SER A 78 -7.86 -46.07 0.41
N GLY A 79 -9.14 -45.70 0.43
CA GLY A 79 -10.14 -46.37 1.26
C GLY A 79 -11.51 -45.71 1.17
N GLU A 80 -12.51 -46.29 1.87
CA GLU A 80 -13.88 -45.77 1.91
C GLU A 80 -13.96 -44.33 2.43
N ALA A 81 -13.10 -43.99 3.40
CA ALA A 81 -12.98 -42.63 3.94
C ALA A 81 -12.63 -41.60 2.85
N THR A 82 -11.73 -41.95 1.93
CA THR A 82 -11.34 -41.09 0.81
C THR A 82 -12.51 -40.82 -0.13
N VAL A 83 -13.27 -41.86 -0.47
CA VAL A 83 -14.43 -41.76 -1.37
C VAL A 83 -15.49 -40.85 -0.74
N ALA A 84 -15.80 -41.05 0.54
CA ALA A 84 -16.75 -40.22 1.27
C ALA A 84 -16.33 -38.74 1.33
N LEU A 85 -15.03 -38.46 1.53
CA LEU A 85 -14.51 -37.09 1.60
C LEU A 85 -14.42 -36.41 0.24
N ARG A 86 -14.18 -37.14 -0.86
CA ARG A 86 -14.14 -36.59 -2.22
C ARG A 86 -15.51 -36.16 -2.74
N HIS A 87 -16.57 -36.84 -2.31
CA HIS A 87 -17.95 -36.52 -2.69
C HIS A 87 -18.61 -35.44 -1.82
N ARG A 88 -17.92 -34.96 -0.76
CA ARG A 88 -18.43 -33.86 0.05
C ARG A 88 -18.40 -32.54 -0.73
N PRO A 89 -19.46 -31.72 -0.67
CA PRO A 89 -19.44 -30.38 -1.23
C PRO A 89 -18.36 -29.53 -0.54
N SER A 90 -17.62 -28.76 -1.33
CA SER A 90 -16.66 -27.79 -0.82
C SER A 90 -17.37 -26.67 -0.05
N ALA A 91 -16.72 -26.10 0.96
CA ALA A 91 -17.26 -24.93 1.63
C ALA A 91 -17.40 -23.76 0.63
N THR A 92 -18.37 -22.89 0.87
CA THR A 92 -18.56 -21.68 0.06
C THR A 92 -17.75 -20.49 0.59
N LEU A 93 -17.25 -20.60 1.83
CA LEU A 93 -16.44 -19.60 2.52
C LEU A 93 -15.07 -20.19 2.88
N ARG A 94 -14.00 -19.45 2.57
CA ARG A 94 -12.65 -19.69 3.08
C ARG A 94 -12.26 -18.60 4.08
N PHE A 95 -11.59 -18.98 5.16
CA PHE A 95 -10.93 -18.06 6.06
C PHE A 95 -9.45 -18.44 6.23
N ASN A 96 -8.57 -17.46 6.03
CA ASN A 96 -7.12 -17.61 6.18
C ASN A 96 -6.57 -16.51 7.09
N TYR A 97 -5.72 -16.86 8.05
CA TYR A 97 -5.01 -15.89 8.87
C TYR A 97 -3.51 -16.14 8.79
N LEU A 98 -2.80 -15.25 8.08
CA LEU A 98 -1.37 -15.37 7.81
C LEU A 98 -0.51 -15.01 9.04
N GLY A 99 -1.10 -14.51 10.12
CA GLY A 99 -0.37 -14.12 11.32
C GLY A 99 0.24 -12.73 11.23
N GLN A 100 1.27 -12.48 12.04
CA GLN A 100 1.92 -11.18 12.16
C GLN A 100 3.18 -11.11 11.30
N LEU A 101 3.14 -10.31 10.24
CA LEU A 101 4.23 -10.14 9.29
C LEU A 101 5.42 -9.36 9.88
N ASP A 102 5.16 -8.49 10.86
CA ASP A 102 6.17 -7.68 11.55
C ASP A 102 7.27 -8.52 12.21
N ARG A 103 6.97 -9.77 12.59
CA ARG A 103 7.90 -10.63 13.34
C ARG A 103 8.90 -11.36 12.43
N GLY A 104 8.53 -11.63 11.18
CA GLY A 104 9.37 -12.36 10.23
C GLY A 104 10.19 -11.46 9.30
N LEU A 105 9.75 -10.21 9.15
CA LEU A 105 10.33 -9.23 8.23
C LEU A 105 11.14 -8.20 9.02
N GLN A 106 12.13 -8.65 9.79
CA GLN A 106 13.22 -7.74 10.14
C GLN A 106 13.97 -7.44 8.84
N ALA A 107 13.68 -6.28 8.25
CA ALA A 107 14.45 -5.78 7.12
C ALA A 107 15.93 -5.83 7.51
N THR A 108 16.67 -6.73 6.88
CA THR A 108 18.13 -6.71 6.91
C THR A 108 18.58 -5.82 5.75
N ASP A 109 19.79 -5.28 5.79
CA ASP A 109 20.32 -4.45 4.69
C ASP A 109 20.33 -5.19 3.34
N LEU A 110 20.18 -6.53 3.33
CA LEU A 110 20.24 -7.40 2.16
C LEU A 110 18.88 -7.77 1.55
N PHE A 111 17.81 -7.79 2.35
CA PHE A 111 16.48 -8.19 1.88
C PHE A 111 15.42 -7.24 2.39
N LYS A 112 14.75 -6.57 1.45
CA LYS A 112 13.59 -5.71 1.66
C LYS A 112 12.40 -6.31 0.93
N LEU A 113 11.19 -6.04 1.41
CA LEU A 113 9.99 -6.38 0.66
C LEU A 113 10.00 -5.65 -0.69
N ALA A 114 9.76 -6.41 -1.75
CA ALA A 114 9.53 -5.92 -3.09
C ALA A 114 8.40 -4.88 -3.10
N THR A 115 8.64 -3.73 -3.73
CA THR A 115 7.63 -2.67 -3.91
C THR A 115 6.82 -2.84 -5.18
N GLU A 116 7.36 -3.61 -6.12
CA GLU A 116 6.76 -4.01 -7.38
C GLU A 116 5.59 -4.99 -7.17
N SER A 117 4.59 -4.89 -8.04
CA SER A 117 3.47 -5.85 -8.03
C SER A 117 4.00 -7.25 -8.34
N PRO A 118 3.57 -8.30 -7.61
CA PRO A 118 3.81 -9.69 -8.02
C PRO A 118 3.05 -10.06 -9.31
N GLY A 119 2.29 -9.11 -9.89
CA GLY A 119 1.35 -9.35 -10.97
C GLY A 119 0.05 -9.92 -10.42
N VAL A 120 -0.74 -10.51 -11.31
CA VAL A 120 -1.95 -11.23 -10.89
C VAL A 120 -1.49 -12.54 -10.25
N GLU A 121 -1.58 -12.63 -8.93
CA GLU A 121 -1.17 -13.82 -8.16
C GLU A 121 -1.97 -15.08 -8.51
N ARG A 122 -3.12 -14.89 -9.17
CA ARG A 122 -4.01 -15.95 -9.64
C ARG A 122 -4.29 -15.74 -11.12
N SER A 123 -4.16 -16.79 -11.94
CA SER A 123 -4.56 -16.72 -13.35
C SER A 123 -6.01 -16.26 -13.50
N LEU A 124 -6.31 -15.41 -14.50
CA LEU A 124 -7.68 -15.03 -14.85
C LEU A 124 -8.53 -16.21 -15.34
N ARG A 125 -7.88 -17.31 -15.74
CA ARG A 125 -8.53 -18.59 -16.08
C ARG A 125 -8.73 -19.49 -14.87
N ASN A 126 -8.24 -19.09 -13.69
CA ASN A 126 -8.36 -19.92 -12.51
C ASN A 126 -9.82 -19.99 -12.09
N LEU A 127 -10.28 -21.21 -11.78
CA LEU A 127 -11.63 -21.40 -11.26
C LEU A 127 -11.65 -20.96 -9.82
N ARG A 128 -12.60 -20.10 -9.48
CA ARG A 128 -12.77 -19.66 -8.09
C ARG A 128 -13.48 -20.74 -7.29
N PRO A 129 -12.85 -21.30 -6.24
CA PRO A 129 -13.45 -22.38 -5.47
C PRO A 129 -14.44 -21.90 -4.41
N TYR A 130 -14.37 -20.63 -3.98
CA TYR A 130 -15.18 -20.07 -2.89
C TYR A 130 -16.03 -18.89 -3.36
N LEU A 131 -17.25 -18.76 -2.83
CA LEU A 131 -18.09 -17.58 -3.04
C LEU A 131 -17.51 -16.36 -2.31
N LEU A 132 -16.97 -16.60 -1.11
CA LEU A 132 -16.32 -15.60 -0.27
C LEU A 132 -14.99 -16.14 0.27
N ASP A 133 -13.93 -15.36 0.15
CA ASP A 133 -12.59 -15.68 0.64
C ASP A 133 -12.10 -14.51 1.50
N VAL A 134 -11.86 -14.78 2.78
CA VAL A 134 -11.42 -13.79 3.78
C VAL A 134 -10.01 -14.14 4.20
N SER A 135 -9.06 -13.25 3.94
CA SER A 135 -7.66 -13.42 4.33
C SER A 135 -7.23 -12.28 5.26
N GLY A 136 -6.54 -12.60 6.35
CA GLY A 136 -6.14 -11.63 7.36
C GLY A 136 -4.68 -11.72 7.78
N PHE A 137 -4.08 -10.61 8.14
CA PHE A 137 -2.71 -10.53 8.67
C PHE A 137 -2.53 -9.30 9.56
N VAL A 138 -1.50 -9.29 10.39
CA VAL A 138 -1.09 -8.11 11.15
C VAL A 138 0.19 -7.54 10.57
N ALA A 139 0.18 -6.26 10.25
CA ALA A 139 1.35 -5.49 9.81
C ALA A 139 1.31 -4.11 10.46
N GLU A 140 2.47 -3.59 10.86
CA GLU A 140 2.64 -2.31 11.56
C GLU A 140 1.73 -2.18 12.80
N GLY A 141 1.49 -3.29 13.51
CA GLY A 141 0.57 -3.33 14.65
C GLY A 141 -0.91 -3.17 14.30
N GLN A 142 -1.28 -3.28 13.03
CA GLN A 142 -2.66 -3.18 12.56
C GLN A 142 -3.16 -4.49 11.96
N LEU A 143 -4.42 -4.85 12.25
CA LEU A 143 -5.08 -5.98 11.61
C LEU A 143 -5.59 -5.55 10.23
N HIS A 144 -5.11 -6.22 9.19
CA HIS A 144 -5.59 -6.09 7.82
C HIS A 144 -6.46 -7.30 7.47
N LEU A 145 -7.60 -7.04 6.83
CA LEU A 145 -8.51 -8.07 6.31
C LEU A 145 -8.85 -7.78 4.86
N GLN A 146 -8.65 -8.77 4.00
CA GLN A 146 -9.00 -8.74 2.59
C GLN A 146 -10.20 -9.65 2.34
N TRP A 147 -11.25 -9.09 1.74
CA TRP A 147 -12.47 -9.80 1.38
C TRP A 147 -12.54 -9.93 -0.14
N THR A 148 -12.53 -11.17 -0.62
CA THR A 148 -12.56 -11.48 -2.05
C THR A 148 -13.87 -12.19 -2.41
N TYR A 149 -14.64 -11.61 -3.32
CA TYR A 149 -15.97 -12.10 -3.72
C TYR A 149 -16.26 -11.83 -5.20
N SER A 150 -17.27 -12.51 -5.77
CA SER A 150 -17.59 -12.42 -7.20
C SER A 150 -18.70 -11.39 -7.41
N ARG A 151 -18.45 -10.35 -8.21
CA ARG A 151 -19.48 -9.35 -8.55
C ARG A 151 -20.61 -9.91 -9.43
N ALA A 152 -20.40 -11.08 -10.04
CA ALA A 152 -21.45 -11.78 -10.77
C ALA A 152 -22.44 -12.52 -9.84
N ILE A 153 -22.10 -12.68 -8.55
CA ILE A 153 -22.89 -13.43 -7.57
C ILE A 153 -23.33 -12.53 -6.41
N HIS A 154 -22.44 -11.65 -5.94
CA HIS A 154 -22.68 -10.77 -4.80
C HIS A 154 -22.59 -9.30 -5.21
N GLU A 155 -23.55 -8.52 -4.74
CA GLU A 155 -23.51 -7.07 -4.82
C GLU A 155 -22.50 -6.51 -3.81
N THR A 156 -21.76 -5.49 -4.22
CA THR A 156 -20.78 -4.80 -3.37
C THR A 156 -21.42 -4.31 -2.07
N ALA A 157 -22.63 -3.75 -2.13
CA ALA A 157 -23.34 -3.22 -0.95
C ALA A 157 -23.66 -4.30 0.09
N THR A 158 -23.99 -5.52 -0.35
CA THR A 158 -24.24 -6.66 0.55
C THR A 158 -22.97 -7.07 1.28
N ILE A 159 -21.85 -7.16 0.55
CA ILE A 159 -20.56 -7.49 1.16
C ILE A 159 -20.13 -6.38 2.12
N GLN A 160 -20.30 -5.12 1.73
CA GLN A 160 -20.00 -3.97 2.57
C GLN A 160 -20.74 -4.05 3.92
N THR A 161 -22.04 -4.32 3.88
CA THR A 161 -22.86 -4.53 5.08
C THR A 161 -22.31 -5.67 5.96
N LEU A 162 -21.88 -6.77 5.36
CA LEU A 162 -21.27 -7.89 6.09
C LEU A 162 -19.96 -7.48 6.77
N VAL A 163 -19.10 -6.72 6.08
CA VAL A 163 -17.84 -6.22 6.67
C VAL A 163 -18.13 -5.26 7.81
N ASP A 164 -19.11 -4.36 7.68
CA ASP A 164 -19.48 -3.42 8.73
C ASP A 164 -19.99 -4.15 9.99
N VAL A 165 -20.83 -5.18 9.81
CA VAL A 165 -21.29 -6.03 10.90
C VAL A 165 -20.12 -6.79 11.54
N PHE A 166 -19.20 -7.32 10.73
CA PHE A 166 -18.01 -8.00 11.23
C PHE A 166 -17.14 -7.06 12.08
N LEU A 167 -16.87 -5.85 11.61
CA LEU A 167 -16.07 -4.85 12.31
C LEU A 167 -16.75 -4.39 13.61
N GLY A 168 -18.07 -4.14 13.57
CA GLY A 168 -18.84 -3.82 14.76
C GLY A 168 -18.74 -4.93 15.81
N SER A 169 -18.86 -6.19 15.37
CA SER A 169 -18.73 -7.38 16.24
C SER A 169 -17.32 -7.49 16.84
N LEU A 170 -16.27 -7.26 16.04
CA LEU A 170 -14.89 -7.29 16.51
C LEU A 170 -14.61 -6.20 17.55
N ARG A 171 -15.12 -4.98 17.34
CA ARG A 171 -15.02 -3.89 18.31
C ARG A 171 -15.73 -4.21 19.61
N SER A 172 -16.92 -4.81 19.55
CA SER A 172 -17.64 -5.26 20.74
C SER A 172 -16.85 -6.30 21.50
N LEU A 173 -16.27 -7.30 20.82
CA LEU A 173 -15.40 -8.31 21.43
C LEU A 173 -14.25 -7.67 22.22
N LEU A 174 -13.56 -6.69 21.63
CA LEU A 174 -12.44 -6.01 22.28
C LEU A 174 -12.84 -5.16 23.48
N LYS A 175 -14.04 -4.57 23.47
CA LYS A 175 -14.58 -3.82 24.62
C LYS A 175 -14.97 -4.70 25.81
N THR A 176 -15.21 -6.00 25.56
CA THR A 176 -15.68 -6.94 26.58
C THR A 176 -14.53 -7.67 27.30
N GLU A 177 -13.32 -7.65 26.74
CA GLU A 177 -12.12 -8.23 27.40
C GLU A 177 -11.52 -7.24 28.42
N SER A 178 -12.16 -7.14 29.58
CA SER A 178 -11.64 -6.46 30.76
C SER A 178 -10.65 -7.35 31.53
N GLU A 179 -9.48 -7.68 30.98
CA GLU A 179 -8.23 -7.98 31.72
C GLU A 179 -7.04 -8.21 30.77
N PRO A 180 -5.83 -7.70 31.10
CA PRO A 180 -4.68 -7.72 30.21
C PRO A 180 -3.97 -9.09 30.22
N ARG A 181 -4.16 -9.90 29.18
CA ARG A 181 -3.23 -10.98 28.87
C ARG A 181 -2.17 -10.49 27.88
N ALA A 182 -0.92 -10.57 28.32
CA ALA A 182 0.31 -10.10 27.70
C ALA A 182 0.69 -10.77 26.36
N LEU A 183 -0.26 -10.95 25.43
CA LEU A 183 -0.01 -11.51 24.09
C LEU A 183 -0.71 -10.76 22.95
N ILE A 184 -1.38 -9.64 23.22
CA ILE A 184 -1.77 -8.67 22.19
C ILE A 184 -0.90 -7.44 22.39
N ASN A 185 0.34 -7.49 21.90
CA ASN A 185 1.15 -6.27 21.81
C ASN A 185 0.54 -5.41 20.72
N SER A 186 -0.32 -4.49 21.17
CA SER A 186 -0.93 -3.38 20.42
C SER A 186 -1.52 -3.76 19.07
N VAL A 187 -2.75 -4.25 19.07
CA VAL A 187 -3.65 -4.00 17.94
C VAL A 187 -4.40 -2.72 18.28
N THR A 188 -3.88 -1.59 17.81
CA THR A 188 -4.61 -0.32 17.87
C THR A 188 -5.61 -0.35 16.72
N LEU A 189 -6.82 -0.83 16.97
CA LEU A 189 -7.90 -0.65 15.99
C LEU A 189 -8.32 0.81 16.00
N PRO A 190 -8.39 1.48 14.85
CA PRO A 190 -8.90 2.84 14.81
C PRO A 190 -10.39 2.85 15.22
N GLU A 191 -10.80 3.90 15.92
CA GLU A 191 -12.18 4.10 16.41
C GLU A 191 -13.21 4.06 15.27
N SER A 192 -12.76 4.27 14.03
CA SER A 192 -13.44 3.97 12.77
C SER A 192 -12.47 3.24 11.83
N ILE A 193 -12.96 2.23 11.11
CA ILE A 193 -12.25 1.55 10.04
C ILE A 193 -13.21 1.79 8.91
N SER A 194 -12.90 2.79 8.11
CA SER A 194 -13.51 2.97 6.83
C SER A 194 -13.09 1.79 5.95
N ILE A 195 -14.06 1.08 5.39
CA ILE A 195 -13.82 0.47 4.09
C ILE A 195 -13.89 1.67 3.14
N ASP A 196 -12.77 2.34 2.92
CA ASP A 196 -12.70 3.42 1.94
C ASP A 196 -12.74 2.83 0.53
N THR A 197 -13.88 2.30 0.12
CA THR A 197 -14.39 2.82 -1.15
C THR A 197 -14.67 4.28 -0.87
N ILE A 198 -13.75 5.18 -1.25
CA ILE A 198 -14.11 6.58 -1.31
C ILE A 198 -15.22 6.66 -2.35
N GLU A 199 -16.46 6.72 -1.88
CA GLU A 199 -17.65 6.78 -2.74
C GLU A 199 -17.59 8.01 -3.65
N ASP A 200 -16.81 9.02 -3.25
CA ASP A 200 -16.52 10.22 -4.02
C ASP A 200 -15.03 10.63 -3.94
N LEU A 201 -14.17 10.00 -4.75
CA LEU A 201 -12.77 10.43 -4.91
C LEU A 201 -12.67 11.89 -5.41
N ALA A 202 -13.71 12.44 -6.04
CA ALA A 202 -13.70 13.83 -6.47
C ALA A 202 -13.76 14.80 -5.28
N ALA A 203 -14.39 14.43 -4.16
CA ALA A 203 -14.38 15.23 -2.94
C ALA A 203 -12.96 15.41 -2.34
N GLU A 204 -12.05 14.47 -2.61
CA GLU A 204 -10.65 14.54 -2.20
C GLU A 204 -9.84 15.53 -3.06
N VAL A 205 -10.36 15.93 -4.23
CA VAL A 205 -9.78 16.93 -5.12
C VAL A 205 -10.09 18.33 -4.59
N SER A 206 -9.47 18.68 -3.47
CA SER A 206 -9.64 19.98 -2.82
C SER A 206 -8.28 20.57 -2.50
N LEU A 207 -7.89 21.64 -3.20
CA LEU A 207 -6.64 22.38 -2.95
C LEU A 207 -6.94 23.65 -2.14
N ASP A 208 -6.27 23.81 -0.99
CA ASP A 208 -6.33 25.01 -0.14
C ASP A 208 -6.31 26.29 -1.02
N PRO A 209 -7.33 27.16 -0.95
CA PRO A 209 -7.42 28.36 -1.80
C PRO A 209 -6.21 29.30 -1.68
N ARG A 210 -5.49 29.24 -0.55
CA ARG A 210 -4.28 30.04 -0.30
C ARG A 210 -3.06 29.52 -1.07
N ILE A 211 -3.11 28.29 -1.58
CA ILE A 211 -2.09 27.76 -2.49
C ILE A 211 -2.36 28.35 -3.88
N SER A 212 -1.80 29.54 -4.11
CA SER A 212 -1.93 30.29 -5.35
C SER A 212 -0.69 31.20 -5.51
N PRO A 213 -0.14 31.36 -6.72
CA PRO A 213 0.95 32.30 -6.98
C PRO A 213 0.50 33.78 -6.88
N GLY A 214 -0.81 34.05 -6.75
CA GLY A 214 -1.34 35.41 -6.71
C GLY A 214 -1.08 36.15 -8.04
N SER A 215 -0.62 37.40 -7.97
CA SER A 215 -0.24 38.20 -9.15
C SER A 215 1.23 38.04 -9.54
N ALA A 216 1.98 37.16 -8.87
CA ALA A 216 3.39 36.97 -9.16
C ALA A 216 3.56 36.26 -10.51
N GLN A 217 4.35 36.86 -11.39
CA GLN A 217 4.71 36.22 -12.66
C GLN A 217 5.76 35.14 -12.41
N PRO A 218 5.67 33.98 -13.07
CA PRO A 218 6.75 32.99 -13.04
C PRO A 218 8.06 33.61 -13.51
N THR A 219 9.11 33.51 -12.70
CA THR A 219 10.44 33.92 -13.15
C THR A 219 10.88 32.97 -14.25
N SER A 220 11.20 33.49 -15.43
CA SER A 220 11.80 32.70 -16.50
C SER A 220 13.21 32.27 -16.07
N LEU A 221 13.32 31.04 -15.59
CA LEU A 221 14.59 30.46 -15.14
C LEU A 221 15.23 29.69 -16.30
N THR A 222 16.29 30.25 -16.89
CA THR A 222 17.10 29.55 -17.89
C THR A 222 18.09 28.58 -17.26
N GLU A 223 18.60 28.90 -16.06
CA GLU A 223 19.54 28.06 -15.30
C GLU A 223 19.24 28.14 -13.79
N PRO A 224 18.56 27.13 -13.20
CA PRO A 224 18.28 27.12 -11.77
C PRO A 224 19.58 26.98 -10.95
N GLN A 225 19.67 27.69 -9.83
CA GLN A 225 20.80 27.62 -8.90
C GLN A 225 20.51 26.67 -7.73
N ALA A 226 19.24 26.51 -7.37
CA ALA A 226 18.78 25.65 -6.29
C ALA A 226 17.57 24.83 -6.71
N ILE A 227 17.69 23.50 -6.65
CA ILE A 227 16.62 22.57 -7.02
C ILE A 227 16.22 21.73 -5.81
N LEU A 228 14.93 21.67 -5.50
CA LEU A 228 14.38 20.71 -4.54
C LEU A 228 14.00 19.42 -5.25
N ILE A 229 14.47 18.29 -4.73
CA ILE A 229 14.12 16.96 -5.19
C ILE A 229 13.51 16.17 -4.05
N THR A 230 12.36 15.55 -4.31
CA THR A 230 11.76 14.57 -3.40
C THR A 230 11.96 13.16 -3.95
N GLY A 231 12.12 12.16 -3.07
CA GLY A 231 12.30 10.78 -3.51
C GLY A 231 13.69 10.45 -4.07
N ALA A 232 14.71 11.26 -3.75
CA ALA A 232 16.12 11.04 -4.16
C ALA A 232 16.70 9.69 -3.68
N THR A 233 16.11 9.10 -2.63
CA THR A 233 16.48 7.77 -2.10
C THR A 233 15.64 6.62 -2.69
N GLY A 234 14.89 6.89 -3.75
CA GLY A 234 14.15 5.89 -4.53
C GLY A 234 14.87 5.51 -5.82
N PHE A 235 14.25 4.62 -6.60
CA PHE A 235 14.81 4.09 -7.85
C PHE A 235 14.97 5.17 -8.93
N LEU A 236 13.86 5.71 -9.46
CA LEU A 236 13.89 6.81 -10.44
C LEU A 236 14.59 8.07 -9.90
N GLY A 237 14.43 8.33 -8.60
CA GLY A 237 15.02 9.50 -7.96
C GLY A 237 16.55 9.50 -7.98
N ALA A 238 17.20 8.34 -7.91
CA ALA A 238 18.64 8.22 -8.02
C ALA A 238 19.13 8.70 -9.39
N SER A 239 18.52 8.19 -10.46
CA SER A 239 18.83 8.60 -11.84
C SER A 239 18.52 10.08 -12.08
N LEU A 240 17.41 10.59 -11.53
CA LEU A 240 17.06 12.01 -11.65
C LEU A 240 18.10 12.92 -10.97
N VAL A 241 18.60 12.54 -9.79
CA VAL A 241 19.69 13.26 -9.11
C VAL A 241 20.96 13.26 -9.97
N ALA A 242 21.35 12.10 -10.51
CA ALA A 242 22.55 11.98 -11.34
C ALA A 242 22.46 12.83 -12.61
N GLU A 243 21.31 12.79 -13.30
CA GLU A 243 21.07 13.58 -14.51
C GLU A 243 21.12 15.08 -14.19
N LEU A 244 20.46 15.52 -13.11
CA LEU A 244 20.47 16.93 -12.71
C LEU A 244 21.86 17.43 -12.29
N LEU A 245 22.69 16.59 -11.66
CA LEU A 245 24.08 16.92 -11.36
C LEU A 245 24.92 17.11 -12.63
N GLN A 246 24.64 16.34 -13.69
CA GLN A 246 25.36 16.42 -14.96
C GLN A 246 24.89 17.59 -15.83
N GLN A 247 23.58 17.82 -15.91
CA GLN A 247 22.97 18.80 -16.82
C GLN A 247 22.95 20.23 -16.26
N THR A 248 23.17 20.41 -14.96
CA THR A 248 23.09 21.71 -14.30
C THR A 248 24.30 21.96 -13.40
N SER A 249 24.51 23.22 -13.01
CA SER A 249 25.42 23.62 -11.92
C SER A 249 24.72 23.77 -10.56
N ALA A 250 23.40 23.52 -10.51
CA ALA A 250 22.56 23.78 -9.34
C ALA A 250 22.97 22.98 -8.09
N THR A 251 22.70 23.55 -6.92
CA THR A 251 22.68 22.81 -5.65
C THR A 251 21.37 22.03 -5.53
N LEU A 252 21.46 20.74 -5.24
CA LEU A 252 20.30 19.84 -5.13
C LEU A 252 19.95 19.60 -3.67
N TYR A 253 18.83 20.18 -3.25
CA TYR A 253 18.22 19.98 -1.94
C TYR A 253 17.35 18.72 -1.98
N CYS A 254 17.75 17.67 -1.26
CA CYS A 254 17.10 16.36 -1.32
C CYS A 254 16.28 16.09 -0.07
N LEU A 255 14.95 16.14 -0.15
CA LEU A 255 14.07 15.81 0.97
C LEU A 255 14.10 14.30 1.25
N ILE A 256 14.55 13.92 2.45
CA ILE A 256 14.79 12.53 2.84
C ILE A 256 14.24 12.25 4.24
N ARG A 257 13.46 11.17 4.36
CA ARG A 257 13.04 10.64 5.66
C ARG A 257 14.22 9.96 6.34
N ALA A 258 14.67 10.51 7.46
CA ALA A 258 15.74 9.98 8.28
C ALA A 258 15.59 10.50 9.73
N ARG A 259 16.32 9.89 10.67
CA ARG A 259 16.34 10.35 12.06
C ARG A 259 17.12 11.67 12.26
N ASP A 260 18.12 11.90 11.42
CA ASP A 260 19.03 13.04 11.53
C ASP A 260 19.72 13.29 10.17
N GLN A 261 20.48 14.39 10.09
CA GLN A 261 21.15 14.85 8.87
C GLN A 261 22.25 13.88 8.40
N VAL A 262 22.93 13.21 9.33
CA VAL A 262 24.00 12.25 9.01
C VAL A 262 23.41 11.01 8.36
N ALA A 263 22.34 10.47 8.94
CA ALA A 263 21.59 9.35 8.39
C ALA A 263 20.97 9.69 7.03
N ALA A 264 20.46 10.92 6.83
CA ALA A 264 19.96 11.36 5.53
C ALA A 264 21.06 11.37 4.46
N ARG A 265 22.25 11.89 4.80
CA ARG A 265 23.42 11.90 3.90
C ARG A 265 23.87 10.48 3.55
N GLN A 266 23.99 9.61 4.55
CA GLN A 266 24.36 8.21 4.35
C GLN A 266 23.37 7.49 3.46
N ARG A 267 22.06 7.65 3.70
CA ARG A 267 21.01 7.01 2.89
C ARG A 267 21.04 7.48 1.44
N LEU A 268 21.26 8.78 1.20
CA LEU A 268 21.40 9.32 -0.16
C LEU A 268 22.63 8.74 -0.86
N GLN A 269 23.77 8.76 -0.20
CA GLN A 269 25.03 8.25 -0.72
C GLN A 269 24.93 6.76 -1.05
N GLN A 270 24.48 5.93 -0.10
CA GLN A 270 24.30 4.50 -0.29
C GLN A 270 23.37 4.17 -1.46
N ASN A 271 22.27 4.93 -1.62
CA ASN A 271 21.36 4.74 -2.74
C ASN A 271 22.03 5.04 -4.08
N LEU A 272 22.76 6.16 -4.18
CA LEU A 272 23.50 6.52 -5.40
C LEU A 272 24.65 5.54 -5.68
N GLU A 273 25.36 5.07 -4.66
CA GLU A 273 26.42 4.06 -4.79
C GLU A 273 25.85 2.72 -5.29
N PHE A 274 24.71 2.28 -4.73
CA PHE A 274 24.02 1.06 -5.17
C PHE A 274 23.70 1.09 -6.67
N TYR A 275 23.22 2.24 -7.17
CA TYR A 275 22.94 2.42 -8.60
C TYR A 275 24.17 2.79 -9.44
N GLN A 276 25.38 2.84 -8.86
CA GLN A 276 26.63 3.24 -9.52
C GLN A 276 26.60 4.68 -10.08
N LEU A 277 25.89 5.57 -9.39
CA LEU A 277 25.68 6.97 -9.75
C LEU A 277 26.38 7.97 -8.79
N TRP A 278 27.10 7.47 -7.79
CA TRP A 278 27.81 8.33 -6.84
C TRP A 278 29.16 8.81 -7.40
N HIS A 279 29.35 10.13 -7.41
CA HIS A 279 30.60 10.77 -7.79
C HIS A 279 31.05 11.76 -6.71
N SER A 280 32.19 11.48 -6.07
CA SER A 280 32.71 12.29 -4.96
C SER A 280 32.89 13.76 -5.33
N GLY A 281 33.35 14.04 -6.56
CA GLY A 281 33.57 15.40 -7.07
C GLY A 281 32.31 16.27 -7.23
N GLN A 282 31.11 15.69 -7.14
CA GLN A 282 29.83 16.42 -7.22
C GLN A 282 29.03 16.36 -5.91
N SER A 283 29.54 15.66 -4.89
CA SER A 283 28.82 15.41 -3.64
C SER A 283 28.57 16.67 -2.80
N ASP A 284 29.37 17.72 -2.97
CA ASP A 284 29.18 19.00 -2.27
C ASP A 284 27.91 19.75 -2.73
N ARG A 285 27.41 19.43 -3.93
CA ARG A 285 26.15 19.99 -4.45
C ARG A 285 24.92 19.25 -3.92
N LEU A 286 25.08 18.13 -3.23
CA LEU A 286 23.98 17.35 -2.67
C LEU A 286 23.75 17.75 -1.21
N ILE A 287 22.63 18.41 -0.94
CA ILE A 287 22.24 18.87 0.39
C ILE A 287 21.02 18.08 0.87
N PRO A 288 21.19 17.04 1.70
CA PRO A 288 20.07 16.34 2.31
C PRO A 288 19.24 17.30 3.17
N ILE A 289 17.92 17.12 3.18
CA ILE A 289 17.01 17.80 4.10
C ILE A 289 16.22 16.71 4.80
N VAL A 290 16.36 16.60 6.12
CA VAL A 290 15.53 15.69 6.92
C VAL A 290 14.10 16.19 6.92
N GLY A 291 13.18 15.41 6.36
CA GLY A 291 11.76 15.73 6.31
C GLY A 291 10.93 14.55 5.83
N ASP A 292 9.61 14.73 5.84
CA ASP A 292 8.65 13.69 5.48
C ASP A 292 7.46 14.29 4.70
N LEU A 293 7.22 13.75 3.51
CA LEU A 293 6.06 14.11 2.68
C LEU A 293 4.72 13.86 3.39
N ALA A 294 4.67 12.92 4.34
CA ALA A 294 3.46 12.60 5.08
C ALA A 294 3.12 13.63 6.18
N GLN A 295 3.98 14.63 6.40
CA GLN A 295 3.84 15.60 7.48
C GLN A 295 3.56 17.01 6.92
N PRO A 296 2.80 17.86 7.65
CA PRO A 296 2.66 19.27 7.30
C PRO A 296 4.02 19.95 7.13
N TYR A 297 4.11 20.91 6.21
CA TYR A 297 5.37 21.60 5.88
C TYR A 297 6.52 20.63 5.56
N LEU A 298 6.20 19.46 5.01
CA LEU A 298 7.18 18.42 4.67
C LEU A 298 7.95 17.91 5.91
N GLY A 299 7.36 18.01 7.10
CA GLY A 299 8.00 17.67 8.38
C GLY A 299 9.04 18.68 8.87
N LEU A 300 9.10 19.87 8.23
CA LEU A 300 9.98 20.95 8.62
C LEU A 300 9.29 21.89 9.62
N SER A 301 10.08 22.62 10.41
CA SER A 301 9.54 23.75 11.16
C SER A 301 9.11 24.85 10.17
N PRO A 302 8.13 25.71 10.52
CA PRO A 302 7.69 26.80 9.66
C PRO A 302 8.83 27.70 9.17
N GLU A 303 9.84 27.94 10.01
CA GLU A 303 11.02 28.74 9.68
C GLU A 303 11.89 28.05 8.63
N LYS A 304 12.12 26.74 8.78
CA LYS A 304 12.89 25.95 7.81
C LYS A 304 12.14 25.80 6.49
N PHE A 305 10.82 25.62 6.53
CA PHE A 305 9.99 25.58 5.33
C PHE A 305 10.01 26.93 4.59
N HIS A 306 9.91 28.05 5.32
CA HIS A 306 10.02 29.38 4.74
C HIS A 306 11.40 29.66 4.16
N HIS A 307 12.47 29.26 4.86
CA HIS A 307 13.82 29.36 4.33
C HIS A 307 13.98 28.55 3.04
N LEU A 308 13.52 27.29 3.02
CA LEU A 308 13.55 26.46 1.83
C LEU A 308 12.77 27.09 0.66
N ALA A 309 11.61 27.69 0.94
CA ALA A 309 10.79 28.40 -0.05
C ALA A 309 11.48 29.65 -0.62
N ALA A 310 12.35 30.30 0.16
CA ALA A 310 13.14 31.44 -0.30
C ALA A 310 14.41 31.03 -1.06
N THR A 311 14.90 29.80 -0.85
CA THR A 311 16.14 29.31 -1.45
C THR A 311 15.93 28.62 -2.79
N VAL A 312 14.88 27.81 -2.94
CA VAL A 312 14.71 26.94 -4.10
C VAL A 312 14.08 27.66 -5.28
N ASP A 313 14.60 27.40 -6.48
CA ASP A 313 14.12 27.98 -7.74
C ASP A 313 13.11 27.06 -8.44
N VAL A 314 13.36 25.74 -8.44
CA VAL A 314 12.57 24.73 -9.16
C VAL A 314 12.38 23.48 -8.29
N ILE A 315 11.21 22.84 -8.39
CA ILE A 315 10.89 21.63 -7.63
C ILE A 315 10.68 20.44 -8.56
N TYR A 316 11.40 19.35 -8.32
CA TYR A 316 11.15 18.03 -8.89
C TYR A 316 10.46 17.13 -7.85
N HIS A 317 9.14 16.99 -7.99
CA HIS A 317 8.33 16.18 -7.10
C HIS A 317 8.22 14.74 -7.61
N ASN A 318 9.23 13.93 -7.27
CA ASN A 318 9.29 12.50 -7.60
C ASN A 318 8.92 11.58 -6.42
N GLY A 319 9.04 12.05 -5.17
CA GLY A 319 8.75 11.26 -3.99
C GLY A 319 7.27 10.90 -3.86
N ALA A 320 7.00 9.62 -3.60
CA ALA A 320 5.68 9.10 -3.28
C ALA A 320 5.83 7.85 -2.40
N PHE A 321 4.84 7.55 -1.57
CA PHE A 321 4.69 6.24 -0.97
C PHE A 321 3.98 5.31 -1.95
N ILE A 322 4.73 4.38 -2.52
CA ILE A 322 4.24 3.43 -3.51
C ILE A 322 3.97 2.10 -2.80
N ASN A 323 2.70 1.74 -2.66
CA ASN A 323 2.27 0.43 -2.21
C ASN A 323 0.97 0.07 -2.95
N LEU A 324 0.97 -1.04 -3.68
CA LEU A 324 -0.15 -1.40 -4.55
C LEU A 324 -1.26 -2.19 -3.84
N VAL A 325 -1.04 -2.55 -2.57
CA VAL A 325 -1.99 -3.28 -1.73
C VAL A 325 -2.75 -2.32 -0.81
N TYR A 326 -2.07 -1.27 -0.34
CA TYR A 326 -2.62 -0.35 0.65
C TYR A 326 -3.82 0.45 0.09
N PRO A 327 -4.83 0.72 0.93
CA PRO A 327 -5.95 1.55 0.55
C PRO A 327 -5.50 3.01 0.38
N TYR A 328 -6.33 3.82 -0.29
CA TYR A 328 -6.07 5.24 -0.49
C TYR A 328 -5.69 5.96 0.81
N THR A 329 -6.42 5.72 1.90
CA THR A 329 -6.24 6.45 3.16
C THR A 329 -4.88 6.23 3.81
N ALA A 330 -4.28 5.04 3.66
CA ALA A 330 -2.93 4.77 4.13
C ALA A 330 -1.85 5.53 3.33
N LEU A 331 -2.14 5.86 2.07
CA LEU A 331 -1.21 6.50 1.14
C LEU A 331 -1.44 8.03 1.02
N LYS A 332 -2.63 8.50 1.41
CA LYS A 332 -3.10 9.88 1.29
C LYS A 332 -2.10 10.88 1.86
N ALA A 333 -1.59 10.62 3.06
CA ALA A 333 -0.68 11.55 3.74
C ALA A 333 0.55 11.86 2.88
N ALA A 334 1.26 10.84 2.40
CA ALA A 334 2.47 11.04 1.62
C ALA A 334 2.20 11.52 0.18
N ASN A 335 1.16 10.99 -0.47
CA ASN A 335 0.96 11.18 -1.91
C ASN A 335 0.05 12.36 -2.24
N VAL A 336 -0.96 12.65 -1.42
CA VAL A 336 -1.94 13.71 -1.67
C VAL A 336 -1.56 14.96 -0.87
N LEU A 337 -1.49 14.83 0.46
CA LEU A 337 -1.14 15.95 1.33
C LEU A 337 0.30 16.41 1.10
N GLY A 338 1.23 15.46 0.89
CA GLY A 338 2.60 15.77 0.48
C GLY A 338 2.68 16.59 -0.81
N THR A 339 1.87 16.26 -1.83
CA THR A 339 1.79 17.08 -3.05
C THR A 339 1.19 18.47 -2.77
N GLN A 340 0.19 18.59 -1.90
CA GLN A 340 -0.32 19.90 -1.49
C GLN A 340 0.76 20.76 -0.84
N GLU A 341 1.59 20.18 0.04
CA GLU A 341 2.67 20.92 0.71
C GLU A 341 3.79 21.31 -0.28
N ILE A 342 4.04 20.49 -1.31
CA ILE A 342 4.92 20.88 -2.41
C ILE A 342 4.35 22.06 -3.21
N LEU A 343 3.07 22.03 -3.56
CA LEU A 343 2.41 23.13 -4.26
C LEU A 343 2.39 24.40 -3.39
N ARG A 344 2.22 24.25 -2.07
CA ARG A 344 2.32 25.34 -1.09
C ARG A 344 3.71 25.96 -1.10
N LEU A 345 4.77 25.15 -1.03
CA LEU A 345 6.15 25.60 -1.13
C LEU A 345 6.40 26.35 -2.45
N ALA A 346 5.83 25.83 -3.55
CA ALA A 346 5.97 26.39 -4.89
C ALA A 346 5.36 27.79 -5.03
N CYS A 347 4.30 28.09 -4.29
CA CYS A 347 3.64 29.40 -4.27
C CYS A 347 4.23 30.37 -3.22
N GLN A 348 5.01 29.88 -2.26
CA GLN A 348 5.49 30.68 -1.14
C GLN A 348 6.78 31.44 -1.47
N THR A 349 6.84 32.72 -1.07
CA THR A 349 7.97 33.66 -1.28
C THR A 349 8.19 34.04 -2.74
N GLN A 350 8.43 33.05 -3.60
CA GLN A 350 8.59 33.18 -5.05
C GLN A 350 7.92 32.00 -5.75
N VAL A 351 7.39 32.24 -6.95
CA VAL A 351 6.76 31.20 -7.77
C VAL A 351 7.83 30.28 -8.33
N LYS A 352 7.68 28.98 -8.07
CA LYS A 352 8.63 27.94 -8.51
C LYS A 352 7.94 27.01 -9.50
N PRO A 353 8.53 26.75 -10.68
CA PRO A 353 8.07 25.67 -11.54
C PRO A 353 8.11 24.31 -10.80
N VAL A 354 7.08 23.50 -11.00
CA VAL A 354 6.97 22.16 -10.42
C VAL A 354 6.97 21.09 -11.52
N HIS A 355 7.96 20.21 -11.49
CA HIS A 355 8.00 19.01 -12.31
C HIS A 355 7.45 17.84 -11.48
N LEU A 356 6.18 17.47 -11.71
CA LEU A 356 5.49 16.41 -10.99
C LEU A 356 5.64 15.07 -11.71
N VAL A 357 6.24 14.08 -11.04
CA VAL A 357 6.24 12.70 -11.53
C VAL A 357 4.93 12.01 -11.13
N SER A 358 4.10 11.76 -12.14
CA SER A 358 2.86 11.00 -12.08
C SER A 358 3.09 9.57 -12.63
N THR A 359 2.02 8.82 -12.88
CA THR A 359 2.08 7.46 -13.41
C THR A 359 0.97 7.24 -14.44
N LEU A 360 1.19 6.39 -15.44
CA LEU A 360 0.12 5.94 -16.34
C LEU A 360 -1.05 5.27 -15.59
N SER A 361 -0.82 4.79 -14.36
CA SER A 361 -1.85 4.15 -13.54
C SER A 361 -3.00 5.08 -13.15
N VAL A 362 -2.84 6.41 -13.28
CA VAL A 362 -3.93 7.37 -13.06
C VAL A 362 -5.01 7.29 -14.13
N VAL A 363 -4.72 6.69 -15.29
CA VAL A 363 -5.71 6.51 -16.35
C VAL A 363 -6.52 5.25 -16.06
N ALA A 364 -7.81 5.44 -15.79
CA ALA A 364 -8.72 4.32 -15.59
C ALA A 364 -8.99 3.59 -16.92
N THR A 365 -8.81 2.28 -16.90
CA THR A 365 -9.09 1.38 -18.03
C THR A 365 -10.38 0.57 -17.83
N ALA A 366 -10.94 0.60 -16.62
CA ALA A 366 -12.18 -0.09 -16.27
C ALA A 366 -13.37 0.53 -17.01
N GLY A 367 -13.70 -0.01 -18.18
CA GLY A 367 -14.81 0.45 -19.03
C GLY A 367 -14.43 0.63 -20.50
N ARG A 368 -13.13 0.60 -20.83
CA ARG A 368 -12.65 0.70 -22.22
C ARG A 368 -12.57 -0.70 -22.84
N THR A 369 -13.38 -0.98 -23.86
CA THR A 369 -13.34 -2.22 -24.65
C THR A 369 -12.67 -1.95 -26.00
N GLY A 370 -11.77 -2.84 -26.44
CA GLY A 370 -10.99 -2.69 -27.68
C GLY A 370 -9.69 -1.91 -27.52
N GLU A 371 -8.99 -1.67 -28.63
CA GLU A 371 -7.80 -0.81 -28.66
C GLU A 371 -8.22 0.65 -28.48
N CYS A 372 -7.86 1.23 -27.34
CA CYS A 372 -8.12 2.64 -27.03
C CYS A 372 -6.78 3.33 -26.80
N TRP A 373 -6.44 4.27 -27.69
CA TRP A 373 -5.28 5.13 -27.58
C TRP A 373 -5.62 6.30 -26.65
N ILE A 374 -4.74 6.57 -25.68
CA ILE A 374 -4.86 7.72 -24.77
C ILE A 374 -3.76 8.71 -25.16
N GLN A 375 -4.16 9.94 -25.46
CA GLN A 375 -3.25 11.05 -25.73
C GLN A 375 -2.87 11.77 -24.43
N GLU A 376 -1.78 12.53 -24.45
CA GLU A 376 -1.28 13.23 -23.24
C GLU A 376 -2.23 14.36 -22.82
N GLU A 377 -2.95 14.93 -23.80
CA GLU A 377 -3.96 15.97 -23.63
C GLU A 377 -5.31 15.45 -23.14
N ASP A 378 -5.52 14.13 -23.14
CA ASP A 378 -6.79 13.54 -22.74
C ASP A 378 -7.11 13.82 -21.27
N SER A 379 -8.38 14.16 -21.01
CA SER A 379 -8.88 14.33 -19.64
C SER A 379 -8.90 13.00 -18.90
N LEU A 380 -8.39 13.03 -17.66
CA LEU A 380 -8.43 11.89 -16.74
C LEU A 380 -9.85 11.53 -16.28
N ASP A 381 -10.81 12.42 -16.46
CA ASP A 381 -12.20 12.21 -16.00
C ASP A 381 -13.00 11.32 -16.97
N SER A 382 -12.45 11.06 -18.17
CA SER A 382 -13.13 10.36 -19.26
C SER A 382 -13.23 8.83 -19.11
N GLY A 383 -12.50 8.24 -18.13
CA GLY A 383 -12.32 6.77 -18.02
C GLY A 383 -12.88 6.12 -16.76
N GLY A 384 -13.52 6.87 -15.86
CA GLY A 384 -13.86 6.42 -14.51
C GLY A 384 -12.70 6.58 -13.50
N LEU A 385 -12.87 6.07 -12.28
CA LEU A 385 -11.87 6.19 -11.22
C LEU A 385 -10.81 5.07 -11.28
N PRO A 386 -9.54 5.33 -10.90
CA PRO A 386 -8.53 4.29 -10.81
C PRO A 386 -8.87 3.21 -9.78
N ALA A 387 -8.44 1.99 -10.05
CA ALA A 387 -8.86 0.79 -9.29
C ALA A 387 -8.08 0.55 -7.98
N THR A 388 -6.84 1.05 -7.86
CA THR A 388 -5.98 0.77 -6.69
C THR A 388 -5.77 2.01 -5.84
N GLY A 389 -5.54 1.84 -4.52
CA GLY A 389 -5.32 2.96 -3.60
C GLY A 389 -4.15 3.85 -4.03
N TYR A 390 -3.04 3.26 -4.48
CA TYR A 390 -1.92 4.03 -5.05
C TYR A 390 -2.34 4.86 -6.27
N ALA A 391 -3.01 4.23 -7.25
CA ALA A 391 -3.44 4.93 -8.45
C ALA A 391 -4.44 6.06 -8.14
N GLN A 392 -5.35 5.84 -7.19
CA GLN A 392 -6.28 6.86 -6.69
C GLN A 392 -5.52 8.04 -6.06
N THR A 393 -4.53 7.79 -5.19
CA THR A 393 -3.74 8.90 -4.61
C THR A 393 -2.97 9.69 -5.65
N LYS A 394 -2.39 9.03 -6.66
CA LYS A 394 -1.69 9.71 -7.75
C LYS A 394 -2.63 10.49 -8.67
N TRP A 395 -3.83 9.98 -8.90
CA TRP A 395 -4.87 10.69 -9.64
C TRP A 395 -5.29 11.97 -8.90
N VAL A 396 -5.57 11.90 -7.59
CA VAL A 396 -5.89 13.09 -6.79
C VAL A 396 -4.71 14.09 -6.80
N ALA A 397 -3.48 13.63 -6.61
CA ALA A 397 -2.29 14.48 -6.66
C ALA A 397 -2.15 15.21 -8.02
N GLU A 398 -2.45 14.54 -9.14
CA GLU A 398 -2.44 15.15 -10.46
C GLU A 398 -3.55 16.19 -10.62
N GLN A 399 -4.75 15.91 -10.11
CA GLN A 399 -5.86 16.88 -10.15
C GLN A 399 -5.56 18.13 -9.32
N LEU A 400 -4.94 17.98 -8.15
CA LEU A 400 -4.47 19.12 -7.34
C LEU A 400 -3.44 19.96 -8.10
N ALA A 401 -2.56 19.31 -8.86
CA ALA A 401 -1.58 19.98 -9.70
C ALA A 401 -2.22 20.71 -10.91
N ARG A 402 -3.30 20.17 -11.47
CA ARG A 402 -4.09 20.86 -12.51
C ARG A 402 -4.83 22.07 -11.97
N ILE A 403 -5.36 21.98 -10.75
CA ILE A 403 -5.97 23.13 -10.06
C ILE A 403 -4.92 24.23 -9.82
N SER A 404 -3.68 23.87 -9.44
CA SER A 404 -2.63 24.88 -9.27
C SER A 404 -2.18 25.49 -10.61
N GLN A 405 -2.14 24.71 -11.70
CA GLN A 405 -1.93 25.24 -13.06
C GLN A 405 -3.02 26.24 -13.45
N SER A 406 -4.30 25.94 -13.20
CA SER A 406 -5.39 26.88 -13.51
C SER A 406 -5.33 28.15 -12.66
N ARG A 407 -4.62 28.13 -11.52
CA ARG A 407 -4.31 29.28 -10.68
C ARG A 407 -3.03 30.03 -11.12
N GLY A 408 -2.35 29.58 -12.16
CA GLY A 408 -1.16 30.22 -12.75
C GLY A 408 0.18 29.64 -12.30
N LEU A 409 0.22 28.55 -11.52
CA LEU A 409 1.47 27.89 -11.15
C LEU A 409 2.02 27.11 -12.35
N PRO A 410 3.29 27.28 -12.75
CA PRO A 410 3.88 26.45 -13.81
C PRO A 410 4.10 25.03 -13.29
N VAL A 411 3.32 24.08 -13.80
CA VAL A 411 3.50 22.66 -13.50
C VAL A 411 3.70 21.88 -14.80
N SER A 412 4.65 20.95 -14.81
CA SER A 412 4.79 19.92 -15.84
C SER A 412 4.51 18.56 -15.22
N ILE A 413 3.66 17.75 -15.85
CA ILE A 413 3.21 16.45 -15.34
C ILE A 413 3.81 15.35 -16.22
N TYR A 414 4.61 14.46 -15.62
CA TYR A 414 5.27 13.36 -16.32
C TYR A 414 4.65 12.04 -15.90
N ARG A 415 3.85 11.40 -16.75
CA ARG A 415 3.20 10.13 -16.43
C ARG A 415 4.12 8.95 -16.76
N ALA A 416 4.92 8.51 -15.79
CA ALA A 416 5.81 7.38 -15.99
C ALA A 416 5.02 6.07 -16.20
N GLY A 417 5.45 5.29 -17.19
CA GLY A 417 5.00 3.91 -17.37
C GLY A 417 5.69 2.94 -16.42
N ARG A 418 5.85 1.69 -16.84
CA ARG A 418 6.66 0.72 -16.11
C ARG A 418 8.13 1.07 -16.28
N ILE A 419 8.74 1.62 -15.23
CA ILE A 419 10.17 1.91 -15.20
C ILE A 419 10.92 0.58 -14.97
N SER A 420 11.83 0.25 -15.87
CA SER A 420 12.68 -0.95 -15.81
C SER A 420 14.13 -0.57 -15.49
N GLY A 421 15.02 -1.56 -15.45
CA GLY A 421 16.45 -1.36 -15.26
C GLY A 421 17.08 -0.45 -16.31
N HIS A 422 18.19 0.17 -15.93
CA HIS A 422 18.99 1.02 -16.81
C HIS A 422 19.48 0.21 -18.03
N SER A 423 19.31 0.74 -19.24
CA SER A 423 19.48 -0.01 -20.49
C SER A 423 20.91 -0.51 -20.75
N GLN A 424 21.92 0.14 -20.18
CA GLN A 424 23.32 -0.23 -20.37
C GLN A 424 23.88 -1.08 -19.23
N THR A 425 23.52 -0.76 -17.99
CA THR A 425 24.09 -1.42 -16.80
C THR A 425 23.21 -2.56 -16.28
N GLY A 426 21.94 -2.60 -16.68
CA GLY A 426 20.95 -3.58 -16.22
C GLY A 426 20.50 -3.39 -14.76
N ILE A 427 21.05 -2.40 -14.04
CA ILE A 427 20.71 -2.16 -12.63
C ILE A 427 19.24 -1.76 -12.54
N CYS A 428 18.50 -2.46 -11.68
CA CYS A 428 17.08 -2.28 -11.43
C CYS A 428 16.79 -2.31 -9.91
N ASN A 429 15.59 -1.86 -9.54
CA ASN A 429 15.08 -1.96 -8.16
C ASN A 429 14.21 -3.19 -7.97
#